data_AF-B6BCW4-F1
#
_entry.id   AF-B6BCW4-F1
#
_cell.length_a   1.000
_cell.length_b   1.000
_cell.length_c   1.000
_cell.angle_alpha   90.00
_cell.angle_beta   90.00
_cell.angle_gamma   90.00
#
_symmetry.space_group_name_H-M   'P 1'
#
loop_
_entity.id
_entity.type
_entity.pdbx_description
1 polymer ?
#
loop_
_entity_poly.entity_id
_entity_poly.type
_entity_poly.pdbx_seq_one_letter_code
_entity_poly.pdbx_strand_id
1 'polypeptide(L)'
;MRLCFHRYMEGNKPALRILLNERKLSPIDPFARNHLATQPGPEEPLPLLNGEVVTQCFTLPHHKKMSKTAWDELGGPEGHLRSQGFYIYRERRLIIAGSWLGLARQTELTKLSRVRVDIPNTMDSDWKIDVRKASAQMPPVVRERLRKIVERLQGTSKRTYQRRGRKLVSDEYLPLWNRIQKDGGIVYRPNVEHPSITGFAAALPEEFRHGFRTCINLLGSGLPIAALHADMLGGAEDVTSDERDFAELADSAEMAIRALLALSMTGSDVVRTLCSTEPFIHHKDAIRRLVEVMQQGEVS
;
A
#
# COMPACT_ATOMS: atom_id res chain seq x y z
N MET A 1 19.27 -12.34 16.83
CA MET A 1 18.83 -13.32 17.86
C MET A 1 17.34 -13.19 18.19
N ARG A 2 16.85 -11.98 18.53
CA ARG A 2 15.43 -11.70 18.81
C ARG A 2 14.46 -12.28 17.77
N LEU A 3 14.78 -12.07 16.49
CA LEU A 3 14.02 -12.61 15.36
C LEU A 3 14.23 -14.13 15.19
N CYS A 4 15.48 -14.61 15.18
CA CYS A 4 15.74 -16.01 14.83
C CYS A 4 15.10 -17.05 15.77
N PHE A 5 14.99 -16.70 17.05
CA PHE A 5 14.47 -17.56 18.11
C PHE A 5 13.13 -17.08 18.67
N HIS A 6 12.46 -16.15 17.99
CA HIS A 6 11.27 -15.48 18.51
C HIS A 6 10.18 -16.47 18.99
N ARG A 7 9.93 -17.55 18.25
CA ARG A 7 8.93 -18.57 18.59
C ARG A 7 9.26 -19.40 19.83
N TYR A 8 10.51 -19.42 20.30
CA TYR A 8 10.87 -20.04 21.59
C TYR A 8 10.77 -19.07 22.76
N MET A 9 10.79 -17.77 22.46
CA MET A 9 10.75 -16.67 23.43
C MET A 9 9.32 -16.13 23.66
N GLU A 10 8.38 -16.51 22.81
CA GLU A 10 6.96 -16.12 22.86
C GLU A 10 6.12 -16.99 23.81
N GLY A 11 4.96 -16.47 24.21
CA GLY A 11 3.96 -17.14 25.04
C GLY A 11 4.13 -16.90 26.54
N ASN A 12 3.14 -17.34 27.33
CA ASN A 12 3.13 -17.13 28.79
C ASN A 12 4.22 -17.95 29.52
N LYS A 13 4.65 -19.06 28.93
CA LYS A 13 5.73 -19.93 29.43
C LYS A 13 6.75 -20.16 28.32
N PRO A 14 7.64 -19.18 28.03
CA PRO A 14 8.58 -19.30 26.93
C PRO A 14 9.62 -20.39 27.23
N ALA A 15 9.92 -21.22 26.23
CA ALA A 15 10.92 -22.28 26.32
C ALA A 15 12.35 -21.73 26.40
N LEU A 16 12.58 -20.50 25.93
CA LEU A 16 13.88 -19.86 25.89
C LEU A 16 13.79 -18.41 26.38
N ARG A 17 14.71 -18.02 27.26
CA ARG A 17 14.92 -16.61 27.67
C ARG A 17 16.34 -16.22 27.32
N ILE A 18 16.48 -15.18 26.51
CA ILE A 18 17.80 -14.67 26.09
C ILE A 18 18.04 -13.34 26.80
N LEU A 19 19.17 -13.24 27.48
CA LEU A 19 19.66 -12.01 28.09
C LEU A 19 20.92 -11.56 27.35
N LEU A 20 21.04 -10.25 27.12
CA LEU A 20 22.26 -9.64 26.59
C LEU A 20 22.68 -8.55 27.57
N ASN A 21 23.84 -8.71 28.20
CA ASN A 21 24.30 -7.83 29.29
C ASN A 21 23.21 -7.65 30.36
N GLU A 22 22.68 -8.78 30.84
CA GLU A 22 21.59 -8.85 31.86
C GLU A 22 20.24 -8.27 31.43
N ARG A 23 20.14 -7.67 30.23
CA ARG A 23 18.88 -7.17 29.69
C ARG A 23 18.16 -8.29 28.95
N LYS A 24 16.95 -8.62 29.41
CA LYS A 24 16.07 -9.57 28.74
C LYS A 24 15.67 -9.03 27.37
N LEU A 25 15.94 -9.81 26.32
CA LEU A 25 15.52 -9.48 24.96
C LEU A 25 14.06 -9.86 24.73
N SER A 26 13.30 -8.96 24.09
CA SER A 26 11.94 -9.26 23.61
C SER A 26 11.99 -9.95 22.23
N PRO A 27 11.12 -10.94 21.96
CA PRO A 27 11.00 -11.53 20.62
C PRO A 27 10.50 -10.51 19.60
N ILE A 28 10.89 -10.69 18.35
CA ILE A 28 10.30 -9.97 17.21
C ILE A 28 9.54 -10.99 16.38
N ASP A 29 8.21 -10.88 16.36
CA ASP A 29 7.36 -11.70 15.51
C ASP A 29 7.24 -11.06 14.11
N PRO A 30 7.87 -11.62 13.06
CA PRO A 30 7.87 -11.00 11.73
C PRO A 30 6.49 -10.98 11.06
N PHE A 31 5.50 -11.65 11.66
CA PHE A 31 4.13 -11.74 11.16
C PHE A 31 3.17 -10.82 11.90
N ALA A 32 3.60 -10.13 12.96
CA ALA A 32 2.76 -9.30 13.80
C ALA A 32 1.44 -9.98 14.22
N ARG A 33 1.48 -11.28 14.60
CA ARG A 33 0.27 -12.11 14.84
C ARG A 33 -0.64 -11.56 15.93
N ASN A 34 -0.10 -10.82 16.88
CA ASN A 34 -0.86 -10.24 17.99
C ASN A 34 -1.53 -8.91 17.61
N HIS A 35 -1.32 -8.39 16.40
CA HIS A 35 -1.90 -7.13 15.96
C HIS A 35 -3.24 -7.35 15.25
N LEU A 36 -4.29 -6.64 15.69
CA LEU A 36 -5.67 -6.82 15.19
C LEU A 36 -5.83 -6.60 13.68
N ALA A 37 -5.01 -5.73 13.10
CA ALA A 37 -5.05 -5.45 11.66
C ALA A 37 -4.23 -6.42 10.80
N THR A 38 -3.53 -7.39 11.40
CA THR A 38 -2.85 -8.46 10.67
C THR A 38 -3.88 -9.40 10.08
N GLN A 39 -3.70 -9.78 8.81
CA GLN A 39 -4.60 -10.69 8.12
C GLN A 39 -3.88 -12.03 7.90
N PRO A 40 -4.12 -13.04 8.76
CA PRO A 40 -3.60 -14.38 8.53
C PRO A 40 -4.42 -15.09 7.44
N GLY A 41 -3.72 -15.76 6.53
CA GLY A 41 -4.31 -16.73 5.62
C GLY A 41 -4.47 -18.10 6.28
N PRO A 42 -5.11 -19.06 5.60
CA PRO A 42 -5.19 -20.43 6.08
C PRO A 42 -3.80 -21.08 6.13
N GLU A 43 -3.63 -22.03 7.05
CA GLU A 43 -2.49 -22.93 6.99
C GLU A 43 -2.69 -23.93 5.84
N GLU A 44 -1.66 -24.08 5.03
CA GLU A 44 -1.66 -24.88 3.81
C GLU A 44 -0.56 -25.96 3.96
N PRO A 45 -0.89 -27.14 4.52
CA PRO A 45 0.03 -28.26 4.61
C PRO A 45 0.32 -28.88 3.24
N LEU A 46 1.56 -29.36 3.08
CA LEU A 46 2.04 -30.07 1.89
C LEU A 46 2.75 -31.35 2.36
N PRO A 47 2.05 -32.50 2.37
CA PRO A 47 2.65 -33.78 2.71
C PRO A 47 3.64 -34.21 1.62
N LEU A 48 4.82 -34.66 2.05
CA LEU A 48 5.92 -35.15 1.23
C LEU A 48 6.45 -36.46 1.81
N LEU A 49 7.34 -37.14 1.09
CA LEU A 49 7.85 -38.45 1.48
C LEU A 49 8.50 -38.46 2.89
N ASN A 50 9.29 -37.42 3.19
CA ASN A 50 10.08 -37.33 4.42
C ASN A 50 9.49 -36.38 5.47
N GLY A 51 8.21 -36.00 5.35
CA GLY A 51 7.56 -35.08 6.30
C GLY A 51 6.57 -34.14 5.64
N GLU A 52 6.14 -33.13 6.39
CA GLU A 52 5.14 -32.16 5.94
C GLU A 52 5.72 -30.75 5.97
N VAL A 53 5.53 -29.99 4.88
CA VAL A 53 5.83 -28.56 4.84
C VAL A 53 4.55 -27.78 5.06
N VAL A 54 4.49 -26.95 6.10
CA VAL A 54 3.31 -26.12 6.39
C VAL A 54 3.58 -24.69 5.97
N THR A 55 2.72 -24.14 5.12
CA THR A 55 2.83 -22.73 4.68
C THR A 55 1.67 -21.90 5.19
N GLN A 56 1.92 -20.64 5.55
CA GLN A 56 0.86 -19.70 5.93
C GLN A 56 1.21 -18.29 5.48
N CYS A 57 0.28 -17.64 4.78
CA CYS A 57 0.44 -16.26 4.35
C CYS A 57 -0.02 -15.31 5.46
N PHE A 58 0.63 -14.16 5.57
CA PHE A 58 0.23 -13.05 6.44
C PHE A 58 0.33 -11.75 5.65
N THR A 59 -0.70 -10.92 5.73
CA THR A 59 -0.62 -9.51 5.34
C THR A 59 -0.45 -8.69 6.60
N LEU A 60 0.69 -7.99 6.70
CA LEU A 60 1.00 -7.13 7.83
C LEU A 60 0.02 -5.95 7.92
N PRO A 61 -0.14 -5.35 9.13
CA PRO A 61 -0.84 -4.09 9.28
C PRO A 61 -0.25 -3.01 8.37
N HIS A 62 -1.05 -2.05 7.95
CA HIS A 62 -0.55 -0.86 7.27
C HIS A 62 0.15 0.07 8.28
N HIS A 63 1.16 0.84 7.86
CA HIS A 63 1.92 1.74 8.75
C HIS A 63 1.01 2.69 9.55
N LYS A 64 -0.05 3.25 8.92
CA LYS A 64 -1.07 4.10 9.59
C LYS A 64 -1.79 3.41 10.77
N LYS A 65 -1.69 2.08 10.91
CA LYS A 65 -2.30 1.31 12.00
C LYS A 65 -1.28 0.88 13.08
N MET A 66 -0.01 1.28 12.96
CA MET A 66 1.06 0.95 13.89
C MET A 66 1.74 2.24 14.37
N SER A 67 2.37 2.20 15.55
CA SER A 67 3.30 3.27 15.92
C SER A 67 4.53 3.22 15.02
N LYS A 68 5.17 4.37 14.78
CA LYS A 68 6.42 4.45 14.01
C LYS A 68 7.49 3.50 14.55
N THR A 69 7.67 3.47 15.88
CA THR A 69 8.62 2.57 16.54
C THR A 69 8.34 1.09 16.29
N ALA A 70 7.07 0.66 16.37
CA ALA A 70 6.70 -0.73 16.11
C ALA A 70 6.80 -1.09 14.61
N TRP A 71 6.49 -0.12 13.74
CA TRP A 71 6.66 -0.25 12.29
C TRP A 71 8.12 -0.46 11.92
N ASP A 72 9.00 0.40 12.40
CA ASP A 72 10.44 0.36 12.12
C ASP A 72 11.08 -0.91 12.70
N GLU A 73 10.70 -1.30 13.92
CA GLU A 73 11.18 -2.53 14.55
C GLU A 73 10.76 -3.79 13.79
N LEU A 74 9.53 -3.85 13.28
CA LEU A 74 9.02 -4.96 12.49
C LEU A 74 9.69 -5.04 11.11
N GLY A 75 9.96 -3.89 10.49
CA GLY A 75 10.63 -3.81 9.18
C GLY A 75 12.11 -4.19 9.26
N GLY A 76 12.75 -3.90 10.39
CA GLY A 76 14.18 -4.09 10.60
C GLY A 76 15.02 -3.02 9.90
N PRO A 77 16.37 -3.12 9.99
CA PRO A 77 17.28 -2.08 9.49
C PRO A 77 17.22 -1.86 7.98
N GLU A 78 16.77 -2.86 7.22
CA GLU A 78 16.61 -2.76 5.76
C GLU A 78 15.18 -2.39 5.32
N GLY A 79 14.26 -2.19 6.28
CA GLY A 79 12.88 -1.80 6.03
C GLY A 79 11.98 -2.91 5.49
N HIS A 80 10.70 -2.57 5.33
CA HIS A 80 9.65 -3.53 4.96
C HIS A 80 9.77 -4.05 3.54
N LEU A 81 10.34 -3.27 2.62
CA LEU A 81 10.55 -3.69 1.23
C LEU A 81 11.54 -4.86 1.16
N ARG A 82 12.58 -4.87 1.99
CA ARG A 82 13.59 -5.93 2.01
C ARG A 82 13.16 -7.14 2.83
N SER A 83 12.39 -6.94 3.90
CA SER A 83 11.92 -8.03 4.76
C SER A 83 10.70 -8.80 4.23
N GLN A 84 10.18 -8.48 3.04
CA GLN A 84 9.09 -9.25 2.43
C GLN A 84 9.48 -10.66 2.01
N GLY A 85 8.49 -11.55 1.93
CA GLY A 85 8.65 -12.88 1.33
C GLY A 85 8.59 -14.04 2.31
N PHE A 86 9.33 -15.10 2.01
CA PHE A 86 9.35 -16.34 2.77
C PHE A 86 10.20 -16.22 4.04
N TYR A 87 9.65 -16.75 5.12
CA TYR A 87 10.28 -16.93 6.41
C TYR A 87 10.30 -18.43 6.69
N ILE A 88 11.46 -19.05 6.46
CA ILE A 88 11.61 -20.51 6.55
C ILE A 88 12.09 -20.89 7.94
N TYR A 89 11.33 -21.75 8.60
CA TYR A 89 11.60 -22.28 9.92
C TYR A 89 11.94 -23.75 9.85
N ARG A 90 12.99 -24.17 10.55
CA ARG A 90 13.28 -25.57 10.85
C ARG A 90 13.07 -25.79 12.33
N GLU A 91 12.14 -26.68 12.69
CA GLU A 91 11.77 -26.95 14.09
C GLU A 91 11.50 -25.68 14.91
N ARG A 92 10.82 -24.68 14.33
CA ARG A 92 10.52 -23.36 14.93
C ARG A 92 11.69 -22.37 15.00
N ARG A 93 12.91 -22.74 14.59
CA ARG A 93 14.03 -21.80 14.41
C ARG A 93 13.99 -21.18 13.02
N LEU A 94 13.98 -19.85 12.95
CA LEU A 94 14.04 -19.16 11.66
C LEU A 94 15.44 -19.32 11.04
N ILE A 95 15.47 -19.81 9.79
CA ILE A 95 16.68 -19.99 9.01
C ILE A 95 16.82 -18.88 7.96
N ILE A 96 15.74 -18.60 7.23
CA ILE A 96 15.70 -17.55 6.19
C ILE A 96 14.66 -16.53 6.60
N ALA A 97 15.06 -15.26 6.67
CA ALA A 97 14.20 -14.15 7.09
C ALA A 97 13.95 -13.22 5.90
N GLY A 98 12.75 -13.30 5.29
CA GLY A 98 12.33 -12.35 4.26
C GLY A 98 13.09 -12.48 2.94
N SER A 99 12.74 -13.48 2.12
CA SER A 99 13.23 -13.59 0.74
C SER A 99 12.22 -14.27 -0.16
N TRP A 100 12.13 -13.86 -1.42
CA TRP A 100 11.35 -14.59 -2.44
C TRP A 100 12.11 -15.74 -3.08
N LEU A 101 13.39 -15.94 -2.72
CA LEU A 101 14.24 -17.04 -3.21
C LEU A 101 14.28 -17.15 -4.74
N GLY A 102 14.28 -16.00 -5.42
CA GLY A 102 14.26 -15.90 -6.88
C GLY A 102 12.91 -16.17 -7.55
N LEU A 103 11.85 -16.47 -6.79
CA LEU A 103 10.51 -16.70 -7.34
C LEU A 103 9.77 -15.41 -7.69
N ALA A 104 10.17 -14.28 -7.10
CA ALA A 104 9.67 -12.95 -7.43
C ALA A 104 10.68 -11.85 -7.12
N ARG A 105 10.48 -10.70 -7.77
CA ARG A 105 11.16 -9.45 -7.41
C ARG A 105 10.51 -8.86 -6.16
N GLN A 106 11.31 -8.18 -5.35
CA GLN A 106 10.81 -7.32 -4.27
C GLN A 106 10.10 -6.12 -4.91
N THR A 107 8.86 -5.87 -4.50
CA THR A 107 8.08 -4.73 -4.97
C THR A 107 7.34 -4.08 -3.81
N GLU A 108 7.00 -2.79 -3.95
CA GLU A 108 6.15 -2.09 -2.99
C GLU A 108 4.76 -2.74 -2.86
N LEU A 109 4.24 -3.33 -3.94
CA LEU A 109 2.94 -4.00 -3.94
C LEU A 109 2.87 -5.21 -2.99
N THR A 110 4.01 -5.88 -2.78
CA THR A 110 4.12 -7.07 -1.93
C THR A 110 4.84 -6.77 -0.62
N LYS A 111 5.09 -5.49 -0.31
CA LYS A 111 5.83 -5.02 0.88
C LYS A 111 5.26 -5.57 2.20
N LEU A 112 3.94 -5.70 2.31
CA LEU A 112 3.26 -6.19 3.51
C LEU A 112 3.14 -7.71 3.57
N SER A 113 3.57 -8.44 2.53
CA SER A 113 3.40 -9.88 2.45
C SER A 113 4.51 -10.61 3.20
N ARG A 114 4.11 -11.52 4.08
CA ARG A 114 4.99 -12.42 4.83
C ARG A 114 4.45 -13.84 4.69
N VAL A 115 5.31 -14.81 4.41
CA VAL A 115 4.89 -16.21 4.25
C VAL A 115 5.71 -17.08 5.18
N ARG A 116 5.06 -17.65 6.18
CA ARG A 116 5.66 -18.66 7.05
C ARG A 116 5.79 -19.97 6.28
N VAL A 117 6.96 -20.60 6.36
CA VAL A 117 7.22 -21.92 5.80
C VAL A 117 7.88 -22.76 6.89
N ASP A 118 7.16 -23.71 7.44
CA ASP A 118 7.66 -24.65 8.45
C ASP A 118 8.13 -25.94 7.79
N ILE A 119 9.35 -26.37 8.14
CA ILE A 119 9.93 -27.63 7.71
C ILE A 119 10.38 -28.47 8.91
N PRO A 120 10.18 -29.80 8.88
CA PRO A 120 10.67 -30.70 9.92
C PRO A 120 12.16 -30.99 9.72
N ASN A 121 12.84 -31.42 10.78
CA ASN A 121 14.25 -31.83 10.71
C ASN A 121 14.49 -32.98 9.72
N THR A 122 13.51 -33.86 9.51
CA THR A 122 13.60 -35.02 8.61
C THR A 122 13.80 -34.63 7.14
N MET A 123 13.53 -33.37 6.78
CA MET A 123 13.67 -32.84 5.43
C MET A 123 14.94 -32.00 5.24
N ASP A 124 15.83 -31.90 6.22
CA ASP A 124 17.00 -31.01 6.13
C ASP A 124 17.92 -31.37 4.96
N SER A 125 18.08 -32.66 4.66
CA SER A 125 18.85 -33.14 3.50
C SER A 125 18.25 -32.73 2.16
N ASP A 126 16.93 -32.61 2.10
CA ASP A 126 16.18 -32.24 0.90
C ASP A 126 16.25 -30.73 0.64
N TRP A 127 16.60 -29.95 1.68
CA TRP A 127 16.79 -28.52 1.63
C TRP A 127 18.28 -28.20 1.75
N LYS A 128 18.98 -28.09 0.61
CA LYS A 128 20.37 -27.59 0.63
C LYS A 128 20.34 -26.08 0.89
N ILE A 129 20.26 -25.71 2.16
CA ILE A 129 20.32 -24.31 2.61
C ILE A 129 21.79 -23.92 2.68
N ASP A 130 22.19 -23.01 1.80
CA ASP A 130 23.56 -22.47 1.78
C ASP A 130 23.88 -21.81 3.14
N VAL A 131 25.13 -21.90 3.60
CA VAL A 131 25.64 -21.25 4.82
C VAL A 131 25.40 -19.72 4.79
N ARG A 132 25.39 -19.12 3.60
CA ARG A 132 25.05 -17.71 3.38
C ARG A 132 23.55 -17.41 3.52
N LYS A 133 22.69 -18.44 3.59
CA LYS A 133 21.22 -18.34 3.74
C LYS A 133 20.54 -17.47 2.67
N ALA A 134 21.23 -17.23 1.56
CA ALA A 134 20.77 -16.40 0.45
C ALA A 134 20.11 -17.23 -0.67
N SER A 135 20.35 -18.55 -0.69
CA SER A 135 19.75 -19.50 -1.63
C SER A 135 19.41 -20.82 -0.95
N ALA A 136 18.20 -21.31 -1.19
CA ALA A 136 17.79 -22.66 -0.81
C ALA A 136 17.46 -23.45 -2.08
N GLN A 137 18.14 -24.58 -2.29
CA GLN A 137 17.64 -25.58 -3.24
C GLN A 137 16.54 -26.36 -2.54
N MET A 138 15.31 -25.90 -2.72
CA MET A 138 14.10 -26.55 -2.20
C MET A 138 13.60 -27.63 -3.17
N PRO A 139 12.90 -28.67 -2.67
CA PRO A 139 12.28 -29.68 -3.52
C PRO A 139 11.37 -29.06 -4.59
N PRO A 140 11.34 -29.61 -5.83
CA PRO A 140 10.54 -29.04 -6.92
C PRO A 140 9.06 -28.83 -6.57
N VAL A 141 8.47 -29.78 -5.83
CA VAL A 141 7.07 -29.72 -5.39
C VAL A 141 6.84 -28.53 -4.45
N VAL A 142 7.77 -28.29 -3.51
CA VAL A 142 7.72 -27.12 -2.62
C VAL A 142 7.90 -25.84 -3.43
N ARG A 143 8.85 -25.80 -4.37
CA ARG A 143 9.07 -24.64 -5.24
C ARG A 143 7.81 -24.24 -6.00
N GLU A 144 7.14 -25.21 -6.60
CA GLU A 144 5.88 -25.01 -7.32
C GLU A 144 4.80 -24.46 -6.39
N ARG A 145 4.69 -25.02 -5.17
CA ARG A 145 3.74 -24.54 -4.17
C ARG A 145 3.99 -23.08 -3.79
N LEU A 146 5.24 -22.74 -3.49
CA LEU A 146 5.64 -21.38 -3.13
C LEU A 146 5.44 -20.40 -4.30
N ARG A 147 5.68 -20.84 -5.54
CA ARG A 147 5.41 -20.04 -6.75
C ARG A 147 3.93 -19.65 -6.86
N LYS A 148 3.02 -20.62 -6.71
CA LYS A 148 1.56 -20.35 -6.73
C LYS A 148 1.13 -19.37 -5.64
N ILE A 149 1.73 -19.45 -4.45
CA ILE A 149 1.48 -18.49 -3.35
C ILE A 149 1.89 -17.07 -3.79
N VAL A 150 3.07 -16.92 -4.37
CA VAL A 150 3.59 -15.63 -4.85
C VAL A 150 2.69 -15.04 -5.94
N GLU A 151 2.27 -15.83 -6.90
CA GLU A 151 1.35 -15.40 -7.97
C GLU A 151 0.02 -14.88 -7.40
N ARG A 152 -0.55 -15.60 -6.41
CA ARG A 152 -1.78 -15.19 -5.72
C ARG A 152 -1.60 -13.88 -4.96
N LEU A 153 -0.48 -13.70 -4.26
CA LEU A 153 -0.16 -12.46 -3.53
C LEU A 153 0.00 -11.27 -4.49
N GLN A 154 0.78 -11.43 -5.56
CA GLN A 154 0.96 -10.39 -6.57
C GLN A 154 -0.34 -10.02 -7.28
N GLY A 155 -1.18 -11.01 -7.64
CA GLY A 155 -2.47 -10.77 -8.28
C GLY A 155 -3.43 -9.97 -7.39
N THR A 156 -3.41 -10.22 -6.08
CA THR A 156 -4.23 -9.49 -5.11
C THR A 156 -3.77 -8.05 -4.96
N SER A 157 -2.46 -7.83 -4.80
CA SER A 157 -1.89 -6.48 -4.69
C SER A 157 -2.07 -5.66 -5.98
N LYS A 158 -1.87 -6.28 -7.16
CA LYS A 158 -2.08 -5.61 -8.46
C LYS A 158 -3.53 -5.14 -8.61
N ARG A 159 -4.53 -5.96 -8.26
CA ARG A 159 -5.94 -5.56 -8.32
C ARG A 159 -6.27 -4.35 -7.46
N THR A 160 -5.72 -4.28 -6.24
CA THR A 160 -5.90 -3.11 -5.36
C THR A 160 -5.31 -1.85 -5.95
N TYR A 161 -4.10 -1.93 -6.51
CA TYR A 161 -3.45 -0.77 -7.15
C TYR A 161 -4.16 -0.34 -8.44
N GLN A 162 -4.56 -1.30 -9.28
CA GLN A 162 -5.36 -1.05 -10.49
C GLN A 162 -6.70 -0.39 -10.15
N ARG A 163 -7.35 -0.80 -9.05
CA ARG A 163 -8.60 -0.15 -8.60
C ARG A 163 -8.39 1.33 -8.27
N ARG A 164 -7.27 1.71 -7.63
CA ARG A 164 -6.93 3.11 -7.38
C ARG A 164 -6.64 3.85 -8.69
N GLY A 165 -5.86 3.25 -9.59
CA GLY A 165 -5.59 3.82 -10.91
C GLY A 165 -6.86 4.01 -11.75
N ARG A 166 -7.83 3.09 -11.68
CA ARG A 166 -9.12 3.18 -12.41
C ARG A 166 -9.94 4.41 -12.00
N LYS A 167 -9.85 4.87 -10.75
CA LYS A 167 -10.51 6.12 -10.32
C LYS A 167 -9.97 7.35 -11.05
N LEU A 168 -8.69 7.33 -11.44
CA LEU A 168 -8.03 8.42 -12.19
C LEU A 168 -8.26 8.34 -13.71
N VAL A 169 -9.03 7.37 -14.18
CA VAL A 169 -9.37 7.16 -15.60
C VAL A 169 -10.88 7.19 -15.83
N SER A 170 -11.68 7.09 -14.78
CA SER A 170 -13.13 6.96 -14.87
C SER A 170 -13.81 8.30 -14.74
N ASP A 171 -14.51 8.72 -15.80
CA ASP A 171 -15.26 9.99 -15.86
C ASP A 171 -16.35 10.07 -14.78
N GLU A 172 -16.87 8.93 -14.30
CA GLU A 172 -17.83 8.86 -13.19
C GLU A 172 -17.35 9.59 -11.92
N TYR A 173 -16.04 9.68 -11.71
CA TYR A 173 -15.44 10.28 -10.50
C TYR A 173 -14.84 11.66 -10.71
N LEU A 174 -14.91 12.22 -11.94
CA LEU A 174 -14.33 13.51 -12.33
C LEU A 174 -13.00 13.81 -11.62
N PRO A 175 -11.94 13.01 -11.84
CA PRO A 175 -10.69 13.21 -11.13
C PRO A 175 -10.03 14.53 -11.53
N LEU A 176 -9.34 15.19 -10.60
CA LEU A 176 -8.50 16.38 -10.90
C LEU A 176 -7.27 16.04 -11.76
N TRP A 177 -6.88 14.77 -11.79
CA TRP A 177 -5.74 14.26 -12.55
C TRP A 177 -6.15 13.04 -13.38
N ASN A 178 -5.76 13.05 -14.65
CA ASN A 178 -5.92 11.94 -15.57
C ASN A 178 -4.67 11.08 -15.58
N ARG A 179 -4.84 9.76 -15.51
CA ARG A 179 -3.77 8.78 -15.71
C ARG A 179 -3.83 8.21 -17.12
N ILE A 180 -2.93 8.65 -18.01
CA ILE A 180 -2.90 8.26 -19.42
C ILE A 180 -1.81 7.23 -19.64
N GLN A 181 -2.11 6.15 -20.37
CA GLN A 181 -1.10 5.19 -20.82
C GLN A 181 -0.70 5.55 -22.25
N LYS A 182 0.57 5.88 -22.48
CA LYS A 182 1.09 6.32 -23.78
C LYS A 182 2.51 5.79 -23.99
N ASP A 183 2.80 5.23 -25.16
CA ASP A 183 4.12 4.73 -25.56
C ASP A 183 4.77 3.76 -24.56
N GLY A 184 3.95 2.89 -23.94
CA GLY A 184 4.39 1.96 -22.89
C GLY A 184 4.65 2.60 -21.52
N GLY A 185 4.57 3.93 -21.42
CA GLY A 185 4.68 4.70 -20.19
C GLY A 185 3.33 5.11 -19.59
N ILE A 186 3.39 5.67 -18.38
CA ILE A 186 2.25 6.27 -17.69
C ILE A 186 2.53 7.76 -17.57
N VAL A 187 1.57 8.59 -17.99
CA VAL A 187 1.63 10.04 -17.90
C VAL A 187 0.48 10.51 -17.03
N TYR A 188 0.77 11.32 -16.02
CA TYR A 188 -0.25 12.02 -15.24
C TYR A 188 -0.40 13.44 -15.76
N ARG A 189 -1.63 13.90 -15.98
CA ARG A 189 -1.93 15.28 -16.41
C ARG A 189 -3.13 15.84 -15.63
N PRO A 190 -3.16 17.15 -15.34
CA PRO A 190 -4.36 17.77 -14.80
C PRO A 190 -5.54 17.57 -15.76
N ASN A 191 -6.71 17.34 -15.19
CA ASN A 191 -7.94 17.21 -15.95
C ASN A 191 -8.50 18.61 -16.27
N VAL A 192 -8.07 19.20 -17.39
CA VAL A 192 -8.53 20.54 -17.82
C VAL A 192 -10.02 20.60 -18.17
N GLU A 193 -10.66 19.44 -18.34
CA GLU A 193 -12.10 19.31 -18.61
C GLU A 193 -12.93 19.23 -17.32
N HIS A 194 -12.28 19.18 -16.15
CA HIS A 194 -12.96 19.15 -14.86
C HIS A 194 -13.90 20.38 -14.72
N PRO A 195 -15.17 20.21 -14.28
CA PRO A 195 -16.15 21.29 -14.20
C PRO A 195 -15.70 22.55 -13.45
N SER A 196 -14.95 22.39 -12.34
CA SER A 196 -14.39 23.53 -11.61
C SER A 196 -13.37 24.33 -12.43
N ILE A 197 -12.59 23.67 -13.30
CA ILE A 197 -11.59 24.31 -14.15
C ILE A 197 -12.27 24.96 -15.36
N THR A 198 -13.18 24.24 -16.02
CA THR A 198 -13.88 24.75 -17.21
C THR A 198 -14.84 25.88 -16.85
N GLY A 199 -15.56 25.76 -15.72
CA GLY A 199 -16.43 26.81 -15.20
C GLY A 199 -15.67 28.09 -14.87
N PHE A 200 -14.52 28.00 -14.20
CA PHE A 200 -13.69 29.17 -13.94
C PHE A 200 -13.11 29.76 -15.24
N ALA A 201 -12.62 28.91 -16.15
CA ALA A 201 -12.12 29.38 -17.44
C ALA A 201 -13.19 30.12 -18.25
N ALA A 202 -14.46 29.71 -18.16
CA ALA A 202 -15.57 30.40 -18.82
C ALA A 202 -15.87 31.77 -18.21
N ALA A 203 -15.62 31.95 -16.90
CA ALA A 203 -15.79 33.24 -16.22
C ALA A 203 -14.68 34.25 -16.56
N LEU A 204 -13.54 33.80 -17.09
CA LEU A 204 -12.45 34.67 -17.52
C LEU A 204 -12.75 35.35 -18.88
N PRO A 205 -12.29 36.60 -19.08
CA PRO A 205 -12.23 37.22 -20.41
C PRO A 205 -11.53 36.32 -21.43
N GLU A 206 -12.00 36.32 -22.68
CA GLU A 206 -11.55 35.41 -23.73
C GLU A 206 -10.02 35.40 -23.91
N GLU A 207 -9.40 36.59 -23.88
CA GLU A 207 -7.95 36.77 -23.99
C GLU A 207 -7.13 36.03 -22.92
N PHE A 208 -7.69 35.76 -21.74
CA PHE A 208 -6.99 35.07 -20.66
C PHE A 208 -7.22 33.56 -20.64
N ARG A 209 -8.23 33.04 -21.35
CA ARG A 209 -8.61 31.63 -21.30
C ARG A 209 -7.50 30.70 -21.79
N HIS A 210 -6.83 31.08 -22.87
CA HIS A 210 -5.70 30.31 -23.40
C HIS A 210 -4.50 30.30 -22.44
N GLY A 211 -4.17 31.46 -21.86
CA GLY A 211 -3.10 31.59 -20.87
C GLY A 211 -3.36 30.72 -19.64
N PHE A 212 -4.58 30.76 -19.10
CA PHE A 212 -4.98 29.94 -17.95
C PHE A 212 -4.82 28.43 -18.22
N ARG A 213 -5.33 27.93 -19.36
CA ARG A 213 -5.17 26.52 -19.75
C ARG A 213 -3.70 26.13 -19.92
N THR A 214 -2.88 27.03 -20.47
CA THR A 214 -1.44 26.82 -20.66
C THR A 214 -0.73 26.68 -19.31
N CYS A 215 -1.04 27.53 -18.33
CA CYS A 215 -0.50 27.43 -16.98
C CYS A 215 -0.80 26.08 -16.31
N ILE A 216 -2.05 25.59 -16.43
CA ILE A 216 -2.43 24.28 -15.87
C ILE A 216 -1.64 23.15 -16.55
N ASN A 217 -1.54 23.18 -17.88
CA ASN A 217 -0.78 22.18 -18.64
C ASN A 217 0.72 22.21 -18.28
N LEU A 218 1.27 23.40 -18.00
CA LEU A 218 2.65 23.57 -17.56
C LEU A 218 2.89 22.91 -16.19
N LEU A 219 1.98 23.10 -15.23
CA LEU A 219 2.04 22.42 -13.93
C LEU A 219 2.03 20.89 -14.08
N GLY A 220 1.18 20.38 -14.96
CA GLY A 220 1.13 18.95 -15.29
C GLY A 220 2.43 18.43 -15.89
N SER A 221 3.01 19.18 -16.84
CA SER A 221 4.24 18.79 -17.53
C SER A 221 5.48 18.94 -16.66
N GLY A 222 5.43 19.83 -15.66
CA GLY A 222 6.49 20.08 -14.69
C GLY A 222 6.48 19.12 -13.48
N LEU A 223 5.61 18.10 -13.46
CA LEU A 223 5.61 17.10 -12.40
C LEU A 223 7.02 16.48 -12.24
N PRO A 224 7.63 16.54 -11.04
CA PRO A 224 9.00 16.08 -10.83
C PRO A 224 9.06 14.55 -10.65
N ILE A 225 8.73 13.81 -11.72
CA ILE A 225 8.61 12.34 -11.70
C ILE A 225 9.88 11.65 -11.20
N ALA A 226 11.06 12.14 -11.60
CA ALA A 226 12.33 11.54 -11.18
C ALA A 226 12.57 11.66 -9.66
N ALA A 227 12.23 12.82 -9.07
CA ALA A 227 12.34 13.03 -7.62
C ALA A 227 11.31 12.17 -6.88
N LEU A 228 10.04 12.18 -7.32
CA LEU A 228 8.99 11.33 -6.74
C LEU A 228 9.37 9.85 -6.77
N HIS A 229 9.97 9.37 -7.87
CA HIS A 229 10.42 7.98 -7.95
C HIS A 229 11.57 7.67 -6.98
N ALA A 230 12.51 8.61 -6.80
CA ALA A 230 13.60 8.45 -5.84
C ALA A 230 13.08 8.41 -4.40
N ASP A 231 12.17 9.32 -4.04
CA ASP A 231 11.61 9.40 -2.69
C ASP A 231 10.70 8.20 -2.37
N MET A 232 9.98 7.68 -3.37
CA MET A 232 9.15 6.49 -3.20
C MET A 232 9.95 5.18 -3.07
N LEU A 233 11.26 5.18 -3.36
CA LEU A 233 12.07 3.96 -3.33
C LEU A 233 12.30 3.49 -1.89
N GLY A 234 11.48 2.56 -1.42
CA GLY A 234 11.60 1.97 -0.08
C GLY A 234 11.02 2.82 1.05
N GLY A 235 10.52 4.02 0.75
CA GLY A 235 9.85 4.95 1.67
C GLY A 235 8.58 5.57 1.09
N ALA A 236 7.86 4.85 0.22
CA ALA A 236 6.64 5.37 -0.43
C ALA A 236 5.55 5.85 0.56
N GLU A 237 5.58 5.41 1.81
CA GLU A 237 4.72 5.89 2.89
C GLU A 237 5.05 7.30 3.39
N ASP A 238 6.30 7.74 3.23
CA ASP A 238 6.77 9.07 3.66
C ASP A 238 6.45 10.14 2.61
N VAL A 239 6.13 9.73 1.37
CA VAL A 239 5.65 10.62 0.31
C VAL A 239 4.14 10.80 0.47
N THR A 240 3.73 11.85 1.17
CA THR A 240 2.33 12.17 1.41
C THR A 240 1.84 13.30 0.50
N SER A 241 0.54 13.34 0.26
CA SER A 241 -0.10 14.56 -0.24
C SER A 241 -0.06 15.65 0.82
N ASP A 242 -0.13 16.89 0.38
CA ASP A 242 -0.35 18.06 1.24
C ASP A 242 -1.76 17.95 1.85
N GLU A 243 -1.84 17.43 3.08
CA GLU A 243 -3.10 17.36 3.85
C GLU A 243 -3.40 18.77 4.38
N ARG A 244 -4.35 19.45 3.75
CA ARG A 244 -4.79 20.78 4.16
C ARG A 244 -6.05 20.69 5.00
N ASP A 245 -6.15 21.57 6.00
CA ASP A 245 -7.40 21.74 6.72
C ASP A 245 -8.50 22.22 5.78
N PHE A 246 -9.74 21.81 6.05
CA PHE A 246 -10.87 22.18 5.19
C PHE A 246 -11.02 23.70 5.05
N ALA A 247 -10.61 24.47 6.06
CA ALA A 247 -10.64 25.93 6.02
C ALA A 247 -9.81 26.50 4.86
N GLU A 248 -8.67 25.89 4.52
CA GLU A 248 -7.81 26.31 3.40
C GLU A 248 -8.35 25.85 2.04
N LEU A 249 -9.22 24.84 2.04
CA LEU A 249 -9.84 24.29 0.84
C LEU A 249 -11.25 24.82 0.61
N ALA A 250 -11.81 25.62 1.52
CA ALA A 250 -13.21 26.01 1.54
C ALA A 250 -13.63 26.73 0.25
N ASP A 251 -12.85 27.72 -0.19
CA ASP A 251 -13.14 28.46 -1.42
C ASP A 251 -13.10 27.55 -2.65
N SER A 252 -12.10 26.66 -2.71
CA SER A 252 -11.96 25.68 -3.79
C SER A 252 -13.12 24.67 -3.80
N ALA A 253 -13.57 24.25 -2.61
CA ALA A 253 -14.72 23.37 -2.44
C ALA A 253 -16.00 24.05 -2.89
N GLU A 254 -16.23 25.30 -2.47
CA GLU A 254 -17.41 26.07 -2.86
C GLU A 254 -17.47 26.25 -4.38
N MET A 255 -16.39 26.69 -5.01
CA MET A 255 -16.29 26.82 -6.47
C MET A 255 -16.61 25.51 -7.18
N ALA A 256 -16.07 24.39 -6.68
CA ALA A 256 -16.33 23.08 -7.25
C ALA A 256 -17.79 22.63 -7.08
N ILE A 257 -18.39 22.88 -5.92
CA ILE A 257 -19.80 22.56 -5.66
C ILE A 257 -20.70 23.38 -6.60
N ARG A 258 -20.47 24.70 -6.72
CA ARG A 258 -21.24 25.57 -7.64
C ARG A 258 -21.16 25.05 -9.07
N ALA A 259 -19.96 24.72 -9.54
CA ALA A 259 -19.76 24.21 -10.90
C ALA A 259 -20.50 22.90 -11.15
N LEU A 260 -20.51 21.98 -10.18
CA LEU A 260 -21.19 20.69 -10.33
C LEU A 260 -22.71 20.80 -10.19
N LEU A 261 -23.21 21.66 -9.29
CA LEU A 261 -24.65 21.95 -9.19
C LEU A 261 -25.19 22.63 -10.45
N ALA A 262 -24.42 23.52 -11.08
CA ALA A 262 -24.77 24.13 -12.36
C ALA A 262 -24.90 23.11 -13.50
N LEU A 263 -24.25 21.94 -13.38
CA LEU A 263 -24.43 20.79 -14.28
C LEU A 263 -25.65 19.93 -13.93
N SER A 264 -26.55 20.43 -13.08
CA SER A 264 -27.75 19.73 -12.60
C SER A 264 -27.47 18.42 -11.86
N MET A 265 -26.27 18.28 -11.26
CA MET A 265 -25.97 17.16 -10.37
C MET A 265 -26.73 17.31 -9.05
N THR A 266 -27.24 16.19 -8.52
CA THR A 266 -27.85 16.21 -7.19
C THR A 266 -26.79 16.46 -6.11
N GLY A 267 -27.17 17.04 -4.97
CA GLY A 267 -26.23 17.27 -3.86
C GLY A 267 -25.53 15.99 -3.39
N SER A 268 -26.21 14.85 -3.42
CA SER A 268 -25.60 13.55 -3.08
C SER A 268 -24.58 13.08 -4.13
N ASP A 269 -24.82 13.32 -5.41
CA ASP A 269 -23.87 13.05 -6.48
C ASP A 269 -22.64 13.97 -6.39
N VAL A 270 -22.83 15.26 -6.08
CA VAL A 270 -21.73 16.22 -5.84
C VAL A 270 -20.81 15.72 -4.72
N VAL A 271 -21.38 15.35 -3.56
CA VAL A 271 -20.62 14.79 -2.43
C VAL A 271 -19.88 13.51 -2.85
N ARG A 272 -20.55 12.61 -3.58
CA ARG A 272 -19.95 11.35 -4.04
C ARG A 272 -18.75 11.61 -4.94
N THR A 273 -18.89 12.54 -5.89
CA THR A 273 -17.85 12.84 -6.88
C THR A 273 -16.66 13.55 -6.23
N LEU A 274 -16.87 14.65 -5.51
CA LEU A 274 -15.79 15.40 -4.88
C LEU A 274 -15.03 14.55 -3.85
N CYS A 275 -15.73 13.76 -3.04
CA CYS A 275 -15.10 12.96 -1.98
C CYS A 275 -14.54 11.61 -2.49
N SER A 276 -14.48 11.39 -3.80
CA SER A 276 -13.98 10.14 -4.38
C SER A 276 -12.45 10.10 -4.53
N THR A 277 -11.82 11.28 -4.56
CA THR A 277 -10.38 11.53 -4.78
C THR A 277 -9.90 12.70 -3.91
N GLU A 278 -8.57 12.88 -3.84
CA GLU A 278 -7.98 14.07 -3.18
C GLU A 278 -8.38 15.37 -3.91
N PRO A 279 -8.49 16.51 -3.20
CA PRO A 279 -8.16 16.69 -1.78
C PRO A 279 -9.32 16.41 -0.82
N PHE A 280 -10.53 16.13 -1.32
CA PHE A 280 -11.74 16.11 -0.48
C PHE A 280 -12.10 14.73 0.11
N ILE A 281 -11.34 13.68 -0.19
CA ILE A 281 -11.62 12.31 0.26
C ILE A 281 -11.73 12.19 1.79
N HIS A 282 -11.03 13.06 2.53
CA HIS A 282 -11.02 13.10 4.00
C HIS A 282 -11.98 14.15 4.59
N HIS A 283 -12.67 14.96 3.78
CA HIS A 283 -13.52 16.07 4.23
C HIS A 283 -15.01 15.86 3.92
N LYS A 284 -15.47 14.61 3.84
CA LYS A 284 -16.83 14.26 3.40
C LYS A 284 -17.95 14.96 4.17
N ASP A 285 -17.83 15.05 5.50
CA ASP A 285 -18.86 15.68 6.32
C ASP A 285 -18.87 17.20 6.17
N ALA A 286 -17.70 17.82 5.96
CA ALA A 286 -17.60 19.25 5.69
C ALA A 286 -18.21 19.60 4.31
N ILE A 287 -17.88 18.82 3.27
CA ILE A 287 -18.46 18.96 1.94
C ILE A 287 -19.99 18.76 1.97
N ARG A 288 -20.49 17.75 2.70
CA ARG A 288 -21.94 17.53 2.82
C ARG A 288 -22.65 18.75 3.41
N ARG A 289 -22.15 19.29 4.53
CA ARG A 289 -22.72 20.48 5.16
C ARG A 289 -22.69 21.69 4.23
N LEU A 290 -21.59 21.89 3.51
CA LEU A 290 -21.46 23.01 2.58
C LEU A 290 -22.48 22.91 1.43
N VAL A 291 -22.67 21.72 0.85
CA VAL A 291 -23.70 21.46 -0.17
C VAL A 291 -25.10 21.75 0.37
N GLU A 292 -25.44 21.29 1.57
CA GLU A 292 -26.74 21.54 2.20
C GLU A 292 -27.00 23.04 2.40
N VAL A 293 -26.02 23.79 2.90
CA VAL A 293 -26.12 25.25 3.09
C VAL A 293 -26.34 25.97 1.76
N MET A 294 -25.59 25.60 0.72
CA MET A 294 -25.71 26.23 -0.61
C MET A 294 -27.07 25.95 -1.26
N GLN A 295 -27.60 24.74 -1.12
CA GLN A 295 -28.92 24.38 -1.64
C GLN A 295 -30.07 25.07 -0.87
N GLN A 296 -29.87 25.38 0.42
CA GLN A 296 -30.86 26.14 1.21
C GLN A 296 -30.81 27.65 0.93
N GLY A 297 -29.62 28.20 0.65
CA GLY A 297 -29.42 29.61 0.33
C GLY A 297 -29.86 30.04 -1.07
N GLU A 298 -30.05 29.11 -2.01
CA GLU A 298 -30.57 29.39 -3.36
C GLU A 298 -32.12 29.40 -3.43
N VAL A 299 -32.81 29.10 -2.33
CA VAL A 299 -34.30 29.01 -2.25
C VAL A 299 -34.92 30.24 -1.56
N SER A 300 -34.13 31.24 -1.16
CA SER A 300 -34.60 32.54 -0.63
C SER A 300 -34.30 33.68 -1.61
#